data_AF-A0A8T5GLB2-F1
#
_entry.id   AF-A0A8T5GLB2-F1
#
_cell.length_a   1.000
_cell.length_b   1.000
_cell.length_c   1.000
_cell.angle_alpha   90.00
_cell.angle_beta   90.00
_cell.angle_gamma   90.00
#
_symmetry.space_group_name_H-M   'P 1'
#
loop_
_entity.id
_entity.type
_entity.pdbx_description
1 polymer ?
#
loop_
_entity_poly.entity_id
_entity_poly.type
_entity_poly.pdbx_seq_one_letter_code
_entity_poly.pdbx_strand_id
1 'polypeptide(L)'
;MKRTEILDTAKELISGQRAKDYGDAFDNHSRIAEGWNIIVRGAILSHGEVTEQHVVLMMDWLKTSRLLETIDHQDSWIDKAGYTALGGEFSERAEKGIRS
;
A
#
# COMPACT_ATOMS: atom_id res chain seq x y z
N MET A 1 -22.08 17.31 1.31
CA MET A 1 -22.49 16.01 0.75
C MET A 1 -23.19 15.18 1.82
N LYS A 2 -24.40 14.70 1.54
CA LYS A 2 -25.11 13.72 2.38
C LYS A 2 -24.58 12.31 2.10
N ARG A 3 -24.77 11.37 3.03
CA ARG A 3 -24.32 9.96 2.88
C ARG A 3 -24.83 9.29 1.60
N THR A 4 -26.05 9.62 1.18
CA THR A 4 -26.65 9.13 -0.08
C THR A 4 -25.95 9.68 -1.31
N GLU A 5 -25.56 10.95 -1.33
CA GLU A 5 -24.82 11.54 -2.46
C GLU A 5 -23.44 10.90 -2.62
N ILE A 6 -22.75 10.57 -1.52
CA ILE A 6 -21.47 9.85 -1.56
C ILE A 6 -21.64 8.46 -2.15
N LEU A 7 -22.72 7.75 -1.79
CA LEU A 7 -23.01 6.42 -2.33
C LEU A 7 -23.40 6.46 -3.80
N ASP A 8 -24.17 7.46 -4.23
CA ASP A 8 -24.56 7.61 -5.63
C ASP A 8 -23.36 8.01 -6.51
N THR A 9 -22.51 8.93 -6.03
CA THR A 9 -21.24 9.26 -6.71
C THR A 9 -20.31 8.04 -6.75
N ALA A 10 -20.16 7.30 -5.64
CA ALA A 10 -19.36 6.09 -5.63
C ALA A 10 -19.92 5.04 -6.60
N LYS A 11 -21.24 4.87 -6.65
CA LYS A 11 -21.94 3.96 -7.54
C LYS A 11 -21.68 4.32 -9.01
N GLU A 12 -21.81 5.58 -9.40
CA GLU A 12 -21.51 6.02 -10.77
C GLU A 12 -20.04 5.79 -11.14
N LEU A 13 -19.11 6.07 -10.22
CA LEU A 13 -17.67 5.87 -10.43
C LEU A 13 -17.28 4.38 -10.53
N ILE A 14 -17.94 3.48 -9.79
CA ILE A 14 -17.66 2.03 -9.84
C ILE A 14 -18.40 1.30 -10.97
N SER A 15 -19.52 1.85 -11.47
CA SER A 15 -20.35 1.20 -12.51
C SER A 15 -20.20 1.81 -13.92
N GLY A 16 -19.49 2.92 -14.07
CA GLY A 16 -19.04 3.47 -15.36
C GLY A 16 -17.83 2.74 -15.97
N GLN A 17 -16.93 3.47 -16.63
CA GLN A 17 -15.76 3.06 -17.47
C GLN A 17 -14.90 1.85 -17.01
N ARG A 18 -15.07 1.35 -15.78
CA ARG A 18 -14.32 0.30 -15.10
C ARG A 18 -14.60 -1.14 -15.53
N ALA A 19 -15.53 -1.42 -16.45
CA ALA A 19 -15.65 -2.78 -16.98
C ALA A 19 -14.35 -3.24 -17.69
N LYS A 20 -13.57 -2.30 -18.26
CA LYS A 20 -12.20 -2.56 -18.76
C LYS A 20 -11.17 -2.60 -17.63
N ASP A 21 -11.30 -1.75 -16.62
CA ASP A 21 -10.37 -1.66 -15.49
C ASP A 21 -10.58 -2.77 -14.45
N TYR A 22 -11.63 -3.60 -14.56
CA TYR A 22 -11.90 -4.65 -13.57
C TYR A 22 -10.81 -5.72 -13.57
N GLY A 23 -10.20 -6.00 -14.74
CA GLY A 23 -9.03 -6.86 -14.86
C GLY A 23 -7.80 -6.24 -14.21
N ASP A 24 -7.48 -5.00 -14.57
CA ASP A 24 -6.37 -4.23 -14.01
C ASP A 24 -6.48 -4.07 -12.48
N ALA A 25 -7.67 -3.72 -11.98
CA ALA A 25 -7.93 -3.62 -10.55
C ALA A 25 -7.76 -4.97 -9.84
N PHE A 26 -8.32 -6.06 -10.38
CA PHE A 26 -8.17 -7.39 -9.77
C PHE A 26 -6.71 -7.83 -9.76
N ASP A 27 -5.98 -7.63 -10.85
CA ASP A 27 -4.57 -7.99 -10.98
C ASP A 27 -3.69 -7.17 -10.04
N ASN A 28 -3.93 -5.85 -9.94
CA ASN A 28 -3.25 -5.00 -8.98
C ASN A 28 -3.51 -5.43 -7.52
N HIS A 29 -4.76 -5.72 -7.14
CA HIS A 29 -5.07 -6.21 -5.80
C HIS A 29 -4.48 -7.60 -5.53
N SER A 30 -4.38 -8.45 -6.54
CA SER A 30 -3.74 -9.76 -6.44
C SER A 30 -2.24 -9.62 -6.13
N ARG A 31 -1.52 -8.74 -6.84
CA ARG A 31 -0.10 -8.44 -6.55
C ARG A 31 0.10 -7.85 -5.16
N ILE A 32 -0.80 -6.96 -4.72
CA ILE A 32 -0.76 -6.40 -3.37
C ILE A 32 -0.88 -7.51 -2.33
N ALA A 33 -1.85 -8.42 -2.51
CA ALA A 33 -2.07 -9.53 -1.60
C ALA A 33 -0.86 -10.46 -1.52
N GLU A 34 -0.19 -10.75 -2.64
CA GLU A 34 1.04 -11.56 -2.68
C GLU A 34 2.15 -10.95 -1.82
N GLY A 35 2.48 -9.67 -2.03
CA GLY A 35 3.55 -9.01 -1.27
C GLY A 35 3.22 -8.81 0.20
N TRP A 36 1.97 -8.44 0.52
CA TRP A 36 1.56 -8.31 1.92
C TRP A 36 1.64 -9.63 2.68
N ASN A 37 1.27 -10.74 2.04
CA ASN A 37 1.43 -12.06 2.64
C ASN A 37 2.90 -12.41 2.91
N ILE A 38 3.84 -12.02 2.04
CA ILE A 38 5.28 -12.18 2.28
C ILE A 38 5.70 -11.38 3.52
N ILE A 39 5.30 -10.11 3.59
CA ILE A 39 5.68 -9.21 4.69
C ILE A 39 5.07 -9.68 6.02
N VAL A 40 3.78 -10.01 6.04
CA VAL A 40 3.08 -10.49 7.26
C VAL A 40 3.67 -11.81 7.73
N ARG A 41 3.96 -12.76 6.84
CA ARG A 41 4.65 -14.01 7.25
C ARG A 41 6.00 -13.71 7.88
N GLY A 42 6.78 -12.80 7.29
CA GLY A 42 8.04 -12.33 7.87
C GLY A 42 7.83 -11.73 9.26
N ALA A 43 6.84 -10.85 9.41
CA ALA A 43 6.49 -10.18 10.66
C ALA A 43 6.14 -11.16 11.77
N ILE A 44 5.21 -12.09 11.50
CA ILE A 44 4.78 -13.11 12.47
C ILE A 44 5.95 -14.02 12.86
N LEU A 45 6.79 -14.44 11.92
CA LEU A 45 7.93 -15.31 12.21
C LEU A 45 9.02 -14.63 13.03
N SER A 46 9.23 -13.32 12.85
CA SER A 46 10.33 -12.59 13.49
C SER A 46 9.94 -11.84 14.76
N HIS A 47 8.72 -11.31 14.82
CA HIS A 47 8.24 -10.45 15.91
C HIS A 47 6.95 -10.98 16.58
N GLY A 48 6.28 -11.99 16.00
CA GLY A 48 5.00 -12.51 16.48
C GLY A 48 3.79 -11.63 16.11
N GLU A 49 4.03 -10.43 15.60
CA GLU A 49 2.99 -9.46 15.21
C GLU A 49 3.45 -8.56 14.06
N VAL A 50 2.50 -7.82 13.48
CA VAL A 50 2.80 -6.78 12.48
C VAL A 50 3.15 -5.49 13.21
N THR A 51 4.41 -5.06 13.09
CA THR A 51 4.90 -3.79 13.65
C THR A 51 4.73 -2.63 12.66
N GLU A 52 4.98 -1.41 13.12
CA GLU A 52 4.92 -0.19 12.31
C GLU A 52 5.84 -0.26 11.07
N GLN A 53 7.03 -0.85 11.20
CA GLN A 53 7.97 -1.02 10.08
C GLN A 53 7.39 -1.94 9.01
N HIS A 54 6.71 -3.01 9.40
CA HIS A 54 6.03 -3.90 8.47
C HIS A 54 4.89 -3.17 7.72
N VAL A 55 4.14 -2.32 8.42
CA VAL A 55 3.11 -1.48 7.79
C VAL A 55 3.73 -0.54 6.75
N VAL A 56 4.88 0.07 7.04
CA VAL A 56 5.57 0.91 6.04
C VAL A 56 5.95 0.10 4.80
N LEU A 57 6.50 -1.10 4.97
CA LEU A 57 6.81 -1.99 3.85
C LEU A 57 5.57 -2.40 3.05
N MET A 58 4.45 -2.66 3.75
CA MET A 58 3.17 -2.98 3.10
C MET A 58 2.68 -1.80 2.24
N MET A 59 2.79 -0.59 2.75
CA MET A 59 2.38 0.62 2.02
C MET A 59 3.33 0.96 0.86
N ASP A 60 4.63 0.66 0.98
CA ASP A 60 5.57 0.73 -0.16
C ASP A 60 5.21 -0.29 -1.25
N TRP A 61 4.88 -1.52 -0.87
CA TRP A 61 4.44 -2.54 -1.81
C TRP A 61 3.14 -2.17 -2.53
N LEU A 62 2.20 -1.55 -1.82
CA LEU A 62 0.96 -1.02 -2.41
C LEU A 62 1.26 -0.01 -3.52
N LYS A 63 2.17 0.93 -3.27
CA LYS A 63 2.61 1.93 -4.26
C LYS A 63 3.33 1.27 -5.43
N THR A 64 4.21 0.32 -5.13
CA THR A 64 4.92 -0.48 -6.14
C THR A 64 3.96 -1.21 -7.06
N SER A 65 2.94 -1.87 -6.50
CA SER A 65 1.96 -2.63 -7.27
C SER A 65 1.18 -1.74 -8.23
N ARG A 66 0.79 -0.54 -7.78
CA ARG A 66 0.13 0.47 -8.64
C ARG A 66 1.06 0.97 -9.74
N LEU A 67 2.34 1.18 -9.43
CA LEU A 67 3.32 1.65 -10.40
C LEU A 67 3.63 0.62 -11.49
N LEU A 68 3.48 -0.67 -11.21
CA LEU A 68 3.66 -1.72 -12.22
C LEU A 68 2.65 -1.63 -13.37
N GLU A 69 1.47 -1.05 -13.11
CA GLU A 69 0.45 -0.80 -14.15
C GLU A 69 0.74 0.49 -14.95
N THR A 70 1.47 1.44 -14.36
CA THR A 70 1.78 2.75 -14.99
C THR A 70 3.26 3.10 -14.86
N ILE A 71 4.13 2.20 -15.30
CA ILE A 71 5.59 2.27 -15.07
C ILE A 71 6.25 3.55 -15.60
N ASP A 72 5.60 4.20 -16.57
CA ASP A 72 6.07 5.40 -17.28
C ASP A 72 5.90 6.69 -16.45
N HIS A 73 5.20 6.66 -15.32
CA HIS A 73 4.96 7.82 -14.46
C HIS A 73 6.15 8.10 -13.51
N GLN A 74 7.08 8.95 -13.94
CA GLN A 74 8.29 9.31 -13.17
C GLN A 74 8.02 9.85 -11.76
N ASP A 75 6.95 10.62 -11.55
CA ASP A 75 6.60 11.18 -10.23
C ASP A 75 6.36 10.09 -9.17
N SER A 76 5.89 8.91 -9.58
CA SER A 76 5.61 7.79 -8.68
C SER A 76 6.88 7.12 -8.14
N TRP A 77 8.02 7.29 -8.82
CA TRP A 77 9.33 6.81 -8.34
C TRP A 77 9.89 7.69 -7.22
N ILE A 78 9.68 9.00 -7.30
CA ILE A 78 10.11 9.96 -6.28
C ILE A 78 9.28 9.78 -5.00
N ASP A 79 7.96 9.62 -5.15
CA ASP A 79 7.05 9.34 -4.03
C ASP A 79 7.36 8.03 -3.29
N LYS A 80 7.90 7.05 -4.02
CA LYS A 80 8.37 5.78 -3.45
C LYS A 80 9.62 5.97 -2.60
N ALA A 81 10.61 6.72 -3.10
CA ALA A 81 11.85 7.00 -2.39
C ALA A 81 11.60 7.75 -1.07
N GLY A 82 10.74 8.78 -1.09
CA GLY A 82 10.39 9.54 0.13
C GLY A 82 9.68 8.69 1.19
N TYR A 83 8.80 7.77 0.77
CA TYR A 83 8.05 6.94 1.70
C TYR A 83 8.91 5.85 2.35
N THR A 84 9.81 5.23 1.58
CA THR A 84 10.76 4.25 2.11
C THR A 84 11.76 4.90 3.07
N ALA A 85 12.21 6.13 2.77
CA ALA A 85 13.10 6.89 3.66
C ALA A 85 12.47 7.17 5.03
N LEU A 86 11.19 7.55 5.07
CA LEU A 86 10.43 7.71 6.33
C LEU A 86 10.35 6.41 7.13
N GLY A 87 10.24 5.25 6.47
CA GLY A 87 10.29 3.93 7.12
C GLY A 87 11.59 3.65 7.87
N GLY A 88 12.71 4.08 7.28
CA GLY A 88 14.02 4.00 7.93
C GLY A 88 14.07 4.78 9.24
N GLU A 89 13.53 6.01 9.25
CA GLU A 89 13.50 6.86 10.45
C GLU A 89 12.61 6.29 11.58
N PHE A 90 11.50 5.64 11.23
CA PHE A 90 10.65 4.97 12.23
C PHE A 90 11.35 3.79 12.92
N SER A 91 12.27 3.12 12.22
CA SER A 91 13.04 2.01 12.77
C SER A 91 14.03 2.50 13.84
N GLU A 92 14.70 3.63 13.62
CA GLU A 92 15.56 4.25 14.64
C GLU A 92 14.81 4.71 15.90
N ARG A 93 13.55 5.12 15.75
CA ARG A 93 12.75 5.64 16.86
C ARG A 93 12.23 4.52 17.78
N ALA A 94 11.86 3.38 17.20
CA ALA A 94 11.49 2.18 17.96
C ALA A 94 12.67 1.63 18.78
N GLU A 95 13.89 1.62 18.23
CA GLU A 95 15.08 1.19 18.98
C GLU A 95 15.40 2.09 20.19
N LYS A 96 15.16 3.41 20.07
CA LYS A 96 15.39 4.37 21.17
C LYS A 96 14.38 4.22 22.30
N GLY A 97 13.13 3.85 22.01
CA GLY A 97 12.08 3.65 23.02
C GLY A 97 12.23 2.36 23.85
N ILE A 98 12.93 1.36 23.32
CA ILE A 98 13.20 0.09 24.03
C ILE A 98 14.38 0.23 25.01
N ARG A 99 15.25 1.24 24.83
CA ARG A 99 16.46 1.46 25.63
C ARG A 99 16.33 2.50 26.75
N SER A 100 15.14 3.07 26.96
CA SER A 100 14.83 4.04 28.04
C SER A 100 13.94 3.42 29.10
#